data_AF-M1BMQ4-F1
#
_entry.id   AF-M1BMQ4-F1
#
_cell.length_a   1.000
_cell.length_b   1.000
_cell.length_c   1.000
_cell.angle_alpha   90.00
_cell.angle_beta   90.00
_cell.angle_gamma   90.00
#
_symmetry.space_group_name_H-M   'P 1'
#
loop_
_entity.id
_entity.type
_entity.pdbx_description
1 polymer ?
#
loop_
_entity_poly.entity_id
_entity_poly.type
_entity_poly.pdbx_seq_one_letter_code
_entity_poly.pdbx_strand_id
1 'polypeptide(L)'
;MTLFPLLEKLRLRYLPKLGHFFLTKHPLKFPFLREVWINECPEMKTFVQQGIPVSTPSLREVNYEYVGKVDDLNKWTQQKFTSQEQKSSQGDISEASDDSKG
;
A
#
# COMPACT_ATOMS: atom_id res chain seq x y z
N MET A 1 -12.60 1.77 -18.22
CA MET A 1 -12.76 0.35 -18.59
C MET A 1 -13.05 -0.45 -17.33
N THR A 2 -13.96 -1.42 -17.40
CA THR A 2 -14.17 -2.39 -16.31
C THR A 2 -13.25 -3.57 -16.52
N LEU A 3 -12.43 -3.89 -15.52
CA LEU A 3 -11.49 -5.01 -15.58
C LEU A 3 -11.79 -5.96 -14.43
N PHE A 4 -11.77 -7.26 -14.71
CA PHE A 4 -12.24 -8.31 -13.78
C PHE A 4 -13.60 -7.94 -13.16
N PRO A 5 -14.68 -7.94 -13.97
CA PRO A 5 -15.98 -7.40 -13.58
C PRO A 5 -16.66 -8.16 -12.44
N LEU A 6 -16.06 -9.25 -11.93
CA LEU A 6 -16.54 -10.06 -10.81
C LEU A 6 -15.50 -10.20 -9.70
N LEU A 7 -14.39 -9.46 -9.75
CA LEU A 7 -13.36 -9.53 -8.72
C LEU A 7 -13.89 -8.93 -7.42
N GLU A 8 -14.07 -9.78 -6.42
CA GLU A 8 -14.54 -9.36 -5.09
C GLU A 8 -13.42 -9.15 -4.09
N LYS A 9 -12.35 -9.94 -4.20
CA LYS A 9 -11.25 -9.95 -3.25
C LYS A 9 -9.90 -10.02 -3.96
N LEU A 10 -8.96 -9.16 -3.57
CA LEU A 10 -7.61 -9.13 -4.12
C LEU A 10 -6.57 -9.31 -3.00
N ARG A 11 -5.67 -10.29 -3.15
CA ARG A 11 -4.54 -10.55 -2.25
C ARG A 11 -3.23 -10.44 -3.00
N LEU A 12 -2.38 -9.49 -2.62
CA LEU A 12 -1.01 -9.34 -3.07
C LEU A 12 -0.10 -9.57 -1.86
N ARG A 13 0.75 -10.61 -1.91
CA ARG A 13 1.59 -11.00 -0.77
C ARG A 13 2.97 -11.42 -1.22
N TYR A 14 4.00 -10.95 -0.53
CA TYR A 14 5.41 -11.33 -0.75
C TYR A 14 5.88 -11.07 -2.18
N LEU A 15 5.54 -9.89 -2.71
CA LEU A 15 5.91 -9.47 -4.06
C LEU A 15 6.92 -8.30 -3.94
N PRO A 16 8.21 -8.59 -3.67
CA PRO A 16 9.19 -7.57 -3.31
C PRO A 16 9.42 -6.52 -4.41
N LYS A 17 9.28 -6.92 -5.68
CA LYS A 17 9.51 -6.07 -6.86
C LYS A 17 8.24 -5.49 -7.48
N LEU A 18 7.08 -5.65 -6.82
CA LEU A 18 5.82 -5.20 -7.39
C LEU A 18 5.70 -3.68 -7.22
N GLY A 19 6.04 -2.92 -8.25
CA GLY A 19 5.90 -1.45 -8.22
C GLY A 19 4.44 -0.95 -8.30
N HIS A 20 3.62 -1.63 -9.09
CA HIS A 20 2.20 -1.33 -9.32
C HIS A 20 1.44 -2.62 -9.69
N PHE A 21 0.13 -2.67 -9.38
CA PHE A 21 -0.71 -3.80 -9.77
C PHE A 21 -1.15 -3.71 -11.24
N PHE A 22 -1.41 -2.50 -11.73
CA PHE A 22 -1.79 -2.24 -13.13
C PHE A 22 -1.01 -1.08 -13.75
N LEU A 23 -0.49 -1.33 -14.95
CA LEU A 23 0.08 -0.31 -15.83
C LEU A 23 -0.90 -0.02 -16.97
N THR A 24 -1.56 1.12 -16.93
CA THR A 24 -2.54 1.52 -17.96
C THR A 24 -2.62 3.03 -18.05
N LYS A 25 -3.05 3.52 -19.22
CA LYS A 25 -3.37 4.95 -19.44
C LYS A 25 -4.87 5.24 -19.29
N HIS A 26 -5.68 4.22 -19.05
CA HIS A 26 -7.14 4.35 -19.01
C HIS A 26 -7.68 4.23 -17.59
N PRO A 27 -8.72 5.01 -17.24
CA PRO A 27 -9.42 4.85 -15.97
C PRO A 27 -9.93 3.42 -15.79
N LEU A 28 -9.77 2.88 -14.58
CA LEU A 28 -10.19 1.54 -14.22
C LEU A 28 -11.38 1.55 -13.27
N LYS A 29 -12.26 0.55 -13.42
CA LYS A 29 -13.39 0.31 -12.53
C LYS A 29 -13.40 -1.14 -12.07
N PHE A 30 -13.50 -1.33 -10.75
CA PHE A 30 -13.67 -2.62 -10.10
C PHE A 30 -15.02 -2.62 -9.34
N PRO A 31 -16.12 -2.99 -10.01
CA PRO A 31 -17.47 -2.74 -9.49
C PRO A 31 -17.79 -3.54 -8.22
N PHE A 32 -17.23 -4.74 -8.06
CA PHE A 32 -17.52 -5.62 -6.93
C PHE A 32 -16.34 -5.83 -5.99
N LEU A 33 -15.22 -5.12 -6.17
CA LEU A 33 -14.06 -5.29 -5.30
C LEU A 33 -14.41 -4.77 -3.90
N ARG A 34 -14.45 -5.69 -2.93
CA ARG A 34 -14.81 -5.45 -1.53
C ARG A 34 -13.59 -5.41 -0.63
N GLU A 35 -12.62 -6.27 -0.90
CA GLU A 35 -11.48 -6.52 -0.01
C GLU A 35 -10.16 -6.46 -0.80
N VAL A 36 -9.22 -5.65 -0.32
CA VAL A 36 -7.86 -5.57 -0.86
C VAL A 36 -6.85 -5.83 0.25
N TRP A 37 -5.96 -6.79 0.05
CA TRP A 37 -4.89 -7.09 0.98
C TRP A 37 -3.56 -6.99 0.27
N ILE A 38 -2.69 -6.11 0.76
CA ILE A 38 -1.35 -5.91 0.24
C ILE A 38 -0.40 -6.05 1.42
N ASN A 39 0.39 -7.12 1.40
CA ASN A 39 1.34 -7.44 2.46
C ASN A 39 2.72 -7.77 1.88
N GLU A 40 3.79 -7.35 2.54
CA GLU A 40 5.17 -7.66 2.11
C GLU A 40 5.42 -7.34 0.62
N CYS A 41 5.03 -6.13 0.19
CA CYS A 41 5.24 -5.60 -1.16
C CYS A 41 6.01 -4.25 -1.08
N PRO A 42 7.27 -4.25 -0.61
CA PRO A 42 8.02 -3.04 -0.27
C PRO A 42 8.20 -2.03 -1.41
N GLU A 43 8.33 -2.48 -2.66
CA GLU A 43 8.48 -1.57 -3.81
C GLU A 43 7.16 -1.00 -4.34
N MET A 44 6.01 -1.40 -3.77
CA MET A 44 4.71 -0.98 -4.28
C MET A 44 4.43 0.48 -3.93
N LYS A 45 4.39 1.34 -4.95
CA LYS A 45 4.19 2.79 -4.74
C LYS A 45 2.73 3.20 -4.97
N THR A 46 2.07 2.57 -5.92
CA THR A 46 0.69 2.87 -6.29
C THR A 46 -0.07 1.61 -6.67
N PHE A 47 -1.40 1.63 -6.57
CA PHE A 47 -2.22 0.50 -7.00
C PHE A 47 -2.27 0.41 -8.52
N VAL A 48 -2.58 1.53 -9.20
CA VAL A 48 -2.42 1.71 -10.64
C VAL A 48 -1.40 2.81 -10.92
N GLN A 49 -0.96 2.95 -12.16
CA GLN A 49 -0.11 4.07 -12.58
C GLN A 49 -0.61 5.43 -12.05
N GLN A 50 0.31 6.24 -11.53
CA GLN A 50 0.00 7.54 -10.92
C GLN A 50 -0.78 8.45 -11.87
N GLY A 51 -1.77 9.17 -11.32
CA GLY A 51 -2.62 10.08 -12.09
C GLY A 51 -3.78 9.39 -12.83
N ILE A 52 -3.89 8.06 -12.75
CA ILE A 52 -5.01 7.31 -13.34
C ILE A 52 -6.12 7.14 -12.30
N PRO A 53 -7.35 7.60 -12.59
CA PRO A 53 -8.49 7.39 -11.71
C PRO A 53 -8.86 5.91 -11.58
N VAL A 54 -9.17 5.50 -10.35
CA VAL A 54 -9.67 4.15 -10.04
C VAL A 54 -11.00 4.28 -9.31
N SER A 55 -12.01 3.59 -9.82
CA SER A 55 -13.33 3.52 -9.18
C SER A 55 -13.54 2.15 -8.56
N THR A 56 -13.70 2.12 -7.24
CA THR A 56 -13.97 0.91 -6.44
C THR A 56 -15.20 1.13 -5.56
N PRO A 57 -16.42 1.22 -6.16
CA PRO A 57 -17.63 1.63 -5.45
C PRO A 57 -18.08 0.68 -4.34
N SER A 58 -17.60 -0.57 -4.37
CA SER A 58 -17.95 -1.61 -3.39
C SER A 58 -16.87 -1.86 -2.33
N LEU A 59 -15.79 -1.06 -2.32
CA LEU A 59 -14.65 -1.29 -1.43
C LEU A 59 -15.07 -1.08 0.02
N ARG A 60 -14.78 -2.08 0.86
CA ARG A 60 -15.12 -2.08 2.28
C ARG A 60 -13.86 -2.08 3.14
N GLU A 61 -12.89 -2.90 2.77
CA GLU A 61 -11.72 -3.17 3.60
C GLU A 61 -10.44 -3.15 2.77
N VAL A 62 -9.41 -2.50 3.34
CA VAL A 62 -8.06 -2.55 2.82
C VAL A 62 -7.10 -2.88 3.96
N ASN A 63 -6.43 -4.04 3.86
CA ASN A 63 -5.43 -4.57 4.80
C ASN A 63 -5.93 -4.79 6.25
N TYR A 64 -5.83 -6.01 6.77
CA TYR A 64 -6.42 -6.39 8.08
C TYR A 64 -5.83 -5.65 9.29
N GLU A 65 -4.58 -5.19 9.22
CA GLU A 65 -3.92 -4.50 10.34
C GLU A 65 -4.31 -3.02 10.49
N TYR A 66 -4.97 -2.43 9.48
CA TYR A 66 -5.48 -1.06 9.51
C TYR A 66 -6.83 -1.04 8.79
N VAL A 67 -7.87 -1.48 9.48
CA VAL A 67 -9.25 -1.46 8.96
C VAL A 67 -9.75 -0.01 8.92
N GLY A 68 -9.54 0.63 7.78
CA GLY A 68 -10.10 1.95 7.48
C GLY A 68 -10.81 1.89 6.15
N LYS A 69 -11.98 2.55 6.05
CA LYS A 69 -12.64 2.76 4.77
C LYS A 69 -11.71 3.62 3.89
N VAL A 70 -11.43 3.13 2.69
CA VAL A 70 -10.56 3.83 1.73
C VAL A 70 -11.43 4.34 0.59
N ASP A 71 -11.51 5.66 0.45
CA ASP A 71 -12.24 6.29 -0.66
C ASP A 71 -11.39 6.34 -1.95
N ASP A 72 -10.06 6.30 -1.82
CA ASP A 72 -9.10 6.26 -2.94
C ASP A 72 -7.96 5.26 -2.67
N LEU A 73 -8.00 4.13 -3.39
CA LEU A 73 -7.03 3.04 -3.23
C LEU A 73 -5.61 3.43 -3.65
N ASN A 74 -5.45 4.30 -4.65
CA ASN A 74 -4.14 4.80 -5.04
C ASN A 74 -3.53 5.67 -3.95
N LYS A 75 -4.34 6.58 -3.39
CA LYS A 75 -3.90 7.46 -2.30
C LYS A 75 -3.51 6.65 -1.07
N TRP A 76 -4.30 5.62 -0.72
CA TRP A 76 -3.98 4.73 0.38
C TRP A 76 -2.66 3.98 0.17
N THR A 77 -2.44 3.41 -1.02
CA THR A 77 -1.17 2.72 -1.33
C THR A 77 0.01 3.68 -1.19
N GLN A 78 -0.09 4.88 -1.75
CA GLN A 78 0.96 5.90 -1.59
C GLN A 78 1.24 6.21 -0.12
N GLN A 79 0.21 6.51 0.69
CA GLN A 79 0.40 6.81 2.11
C GLN A 79 1.05 5.65 2.88
N LYS A 80 0.59 4.42 2.66
CA LYS A 80 1.08 3.25 3.37
C LYS A 80 2.57 3.00 3.10
N PHE A 81 2.99 3.11 1.84
CA PHE A 81 4.35 2.76 1.44
C PHE A 81 5.33 3.94 1.56
N THR A 82 4.89 5.19 1.43
CA THR A 82 5.74 6.35 1.76
C THR A 82 6.06 6.44 3.26
N SER A 83 5.13 6.04 4.14
CA SER A 83 5.39 6.04 5.60
C SER A 83 6.32 4.92 6.08
N GLN A 84 6.57 3.88 5.28
CA GLN A 84 7.53 2.82 5.64
C GLN A 84 8.99 3.22 5.39
N GLU A 85 9.27 4.16 4.49
CA GLU A 85 10.63 4.66 4.24
C GLU A 85 11.19 5.49 5.41
N GLN A 86 10.34 6.14 6.23
CA GLN A 86 10.81 6.99 7.35
C GLN A 86 11.12 6.24 8.66
N LYS A 87 10.70 4.98 8.81
CA LYS A 87 10.98 4.18 10.02
C LYS A 87 12.35 3.50 10.02
N SER A 88 13.08 3.52 8.90
CA SER A 88 14.38 2.85 8.79
C SER A 88 15.59 3.71 9.21
N SER A 89 15.37 4.95 9.68
CA SER A 89 16.48 5.90 9.91
C SER A 89 16.88 6.11 11.37
N GLN A 90 16.22 5.49 12.35
CA GLN A 90 16.67 5.56 13.75
C GLN A 90 17.42 4.28 14.12
N GLY A 91 18.64 4.17 13.59
CA GLY A 91 19.66 3.28 14.13
C GLY A 91 20.24 3.89 15.41
N ASP A 92 20.38 3.06 16.43
CA ASP A 92 20.75 3.35 17.81
C ASP A 92 21.88 4.40 17.98
N ILE A 93 21.59 5.50 18.68
CA ILE A 93 22.63 6.25 19.39
C ILE A 93 22.85 5.47 20.68
N SER A 94 23.89 4.64 20.72
CA SER A 94 24.38 4.12 22.00
C SER A 94 24.94 5.31 22.78
N GLU A 95 24.20 5.78 23.78
CA GLU A 95 24.73 6.56 24.89
C GLU A 95 25.82 5.73 25.58
N ALA A 96 27.07 6.15 25.46
CA ALA A 96 28.12 5.77 26.39
C ALA A 96 28.36 6.96 27.31
N SER A 97 27.63 6.96 28.42
CA SER A 97 27.95 7.72 29.63
C SER A 97 28.24 6.68 30.71
N ASP A 98 29.46 6.60 31.23
CA ASP A 98 29.77 7.21 32.54
C ASP A 98 31.21 6.90 32.99
N ASP A 99 31.71 7.82 33.80
CA ASP A 99 33.02 7.92 34.42
C ASP A 99 33.47 6.69 35.23
N SER A 100 34.80 6.51 35.36
CA SER A 100 35.42 6.24 36.67
C SER A 100 36.92 6.53 36.72
N LYS A 101 37.22 7.41 37.67
CA LYS A 101 38.50 7.90 38.16
C LYS A 101 39.35 6.78 38.79
N GLY A 102 40.65 6.79 38.50
CA GLY A 102 41.68 6.00 39.17
C GLY A 102 43.03 6.72 39.10
#